data_AF-A0A5C6XS23-F1
#
_entry.id   AF-A0A5C6XS23-F1
#
_cell.length_a   1.000
_cell.length_b   1.000
_cell.length_c   1.000
_cell.angle_alpha   90.00
_cell.angle_beta   90.00
_cell.angle_gamma   90.00
#
_symmetry.space_group_name_H-M   'P 1'
#
loop_
_entity.id
_entity.type
_entity.pdbx_description
1 polymer ?
#
loop_
_entity_poly.entity_id
_entity_poly.type
_entity_poly.pdbx_seq_one_letter_code
_entity_poly.pdbx_strand_id
1 'polypeptide(L)'
;MKGIVSSDVSFRRMGAGRHVFGLEQVAERVAGCQGLSQGQKDALGAQIERALKLGRGALAVELAYNQHKEGVSKARGEAVVIDRELDQMIVDMRDFVRIRTRSAQVEVAEAAARIEQKIFRQGVVDVIRLNHEDQLGVMEAMGVELKGELIEDVRRLGLETEVEAFVRRVADFRTELRREKHEVMSWDQVQAQREELHEATCMVLIMILADFPDLEDGEAIEAREYILAPLREQQTRVYEAQRRRRSVGDVDPDTGEERAGEGAVVEEESDSPEPVLA
;
A
#
# COMPACT_ATOMS: atom_id res chain seq x y z
N MET A 1 -15.12 14.38 -17.26
CA MET A 1 -16.24 14.97 -16.50
C MET A 1 -16.25 14.35 -15.12
N LYS A 2 -15.38 14.83 -14.21
CA LYS A 2 -15.32 14.39 -12.81
C LYS A 2 -15.82 15.57 -11.96
N GLY A 3 -16.57 15.32 -10.90
CA GLY A 3 -17.03 16.37 -9.97
C GLY A 3 -18.33 17.09 -10.34
N ILE A 4 -19.04 16.72 -11.43
CA ILE A 4 -20.25 17.45 -11.85
C ILE A 4 -21.43 17.14 -10.93
N VAL A 5 -21.58 15.89 -10.49
CA VAL A 5 -22.74 15.51 -9.68
C VAL A 5 -22.53 15.90 -8.23
N SER A 6 -21.30 15.72 -7.72
CA SER A 6 -20.96 16.06 -6.34
C SER A 6 -20.91 17.56 -6.04
N SER A 7 -20.68 18.43 -7.04
CA SER A 7 -20.75 19.89 -6.83
C SER A 7 -22.16 20.38 -6.51
N ASP A 8 -23.18 19.64 -6.96
CA ASP A 8 -24.58 20.06 -6.90
C ASP A 8 -25.29 19.53 -5.65
N VAL A 9 -24.65 18.64 -4.88
CA VAL A 9 -25.16 18.11 -3.62
C VAL A 9 -24.18 18.38 -2.50
N SER A 10 -24.67 18.89 -1.36
CA SER A 10 -23.86 19.03 -0.14
C SER A 10 -23.61 17.66 0.51
N PHE A 11 -22.88 16.77 -0.18
CA PHE A 11 -22.57 15.42 0.25
C PHE A 11 -21.07 15.30 0.56
N ARG A 12 -20.71 15.02 1.82
CA ARG A 12 -19.30 14.94 2.22
C ARG A 12 -18.63 13.70 1.66
N ARG A 13 -17.34 13.82 1.33
CA ARG A 13 -16.49 12.68 0.98
C ARG A 13 -16.28 11.79 2.21
N MET A 14 -16.38 10.48 2.00
CA MET A 14 -16.22 9.47 3.04
C MET A 14 -15.34 8.34 2.51
N GLY A 15 -14.82 7.49 3.41
CA GLY A 15 -14.10 6.29 3.01
C GLY A 15 -15.03 5.27 2.31
N ALA A 16 -14.43 4.37 1.53
CA ALA A 16 -15.18 3.40 0.72
C ALA A 16 -16.04 2.47 1.57
N GLY A 17 -15.58 2.11 2.77
CA GLY A 17 -16.33 1.26 3.70
C GLY A 17 -17.61 1.94 4.20
N ARG A 18 -17.54 3.22 4.58
CA ARG A 18 -18.72 4.01 4.96
C ARG A 18 -19.76 4.12 3.83
N HIS A 19 -19.29 4.29 2.60
CA HIS A 19 -20.18 4.30 1.43
C HIS A 19 -20.90 2.96 1.25
N VAL A 20 -20.16 1.85 1.26
CA VAL A 20 -20.73 0.50 1.10
C VAL A 20 -21.73 0.19 2.21
N PHE A 21 -21.34 0.37 3.48
CA PHE A 21 -22.20 0.12 4.63
C PHE A 21 -23.51 0.92 4.58
N GLY A 22 -23.43 2.20 4.22
CA GLY A 22 -24.61 3.05 4.07
C GLY A 22 -25.49 2.64 2.90
N LEU A 23 -24.89 2.31 1.75
CA LEU A 23 -25.62 1.92 0.54
C LEU A 23 -26.33 0.56 0.68
N GLU A 24 -25.77 -0.40 1.41
CA GLU A 24 -26.43 -1.69 1.66
C GLU A 24 -27.71 -1.50 2.47
N GLN A 25 -27.66 -0.67 3.53
CA GLN A 25 -28.87 -0.32 4.29
C GLN A 25 -29.87 0.50 3.46
N VAL A 26 -29.40 1.41 2.60
CA VAL A 26 -30.28 2.13 1.66
C VAL A 26 -31.00 1.14 0.74
N ALA A 27 -30.30 0.12 0.22
CA ALA A 27 -30.89 -0.91 -0.64
C ALA A 27 -32.04 -1.64 0.07
N GLU A 28 -31.83 -2.05 1.32
CA GLU A 28 -32.85 -2.70 2.16
C GLU A 28 -34.07 -1.79 2.37
N ARG A 29 -33.84 -0.51 2.67
CA ARG A 29 -34.91 0.47 2.90
C ARG A 29 -35.70 0.79 1.63
N VAL A 30 -35.04 0.88 0.47
CA VAL A 30 -35.70 1.05 -0.83
C VAL A 30 -36.61 -0.14 -1.15
N ALA A 31 -36.13 -1.37 -0.93
CA ALA A 31 -36.94 -2.57 -1.16
C ALA A 31 -38.21 -2.58 -0.31
N GLY A 32 -38.09 -2.20 0.96
CA GLY A 32 -39.20 -2.14 1.94
C GLY A 32 -40.12 -0.92 1.82
N CYS A 33 -39.75 0.13 1.08
CA CYS A 33 -40.52 1.37 1.02
C CYS A 33 -41.84 1.18 0.26
N GLN A 34 -42.97 1.54 0.86
CA GLN A 34 -44.29 1.48 0.21
C GLN A 34 -44.57 2.68 -0.70
N GLY A 35 -43.89 3.81 -0.49
CA GLY A 35 -44.03 5.03 -1.28
C GLY A 35 -43.37 4.99 -2.66
N LEU A 36 -42.70 3.89 -3.02
CA LEU A 36 -42.05 3.70 -4.32
C LEU A 36 -42.79 2.65 -5.15
N SER A 37 -43.02 2.98 -6.43
CA SER A 37 -43.48 2.00 -7.40
C SER A 37 -42.40 0.95 -7.70
N GLN A 38 -42.79 -0.22 -8.22
CA GLN A 38 -41.82 -1.26 -8.56
C GLN A 38 -40.76 -0.77 -9.57
N GLY A 39 -41.15 0.02 -10.57
CA GLY A 39 -40.21 0.57 -11.55
C GLY A 39 -39.18 1.53 -10.94
N GLN A 40 -39.58 2.33 -9.95
CA GLN A 40 -38.65 3.19 -9.20
C GLN A 40 -37.69 2.37 -8.35
N LYS A 41 -38.21 1.34 -7.66
CA LYS A 41 -37.39 0.40 -6.88
C LYS A 41 -36.35 -0.30 -7.75
N ASP A 42 -36.73 -0.75 -8.94
CA ASP A 42 -35.82 -1.43 -9.86
C ASP A 42 -34.72 -0.47 -10.37
N ALA A 43 -35.09 0.77 -10.75
CA ALA A 43 -34.15 1.77 -11.22
C ALA A 43 -33.16 2.21 -10.12
N LEU A 44 -33.67 2.50 -8.92
CA LEU A 44 -32.83 2.80 -7.75
C LEU A 44 -31.94 1.61 -7.38
N GLY A 45 -32.50 0.40 -7.35
CA GLY A 45 -31.77 -0.83 -7.05
C GLY A 45 -30.59 -1.03 -7.99
N ALA A 46 -30.77 -0.84 -9.30
CA ALA A 46 -29.69 -0.94 -10.28
C ALA A 46 -28.58 0.11 -10.05
N GLN A 47 -28.95 1.35 -9.72
CA GLN A 47 -27.96 2.40 -9.44
C GLN A 47 -27.22 2.16 -8.11
N ILE A 48 -27.91 1.65 -7.08
CA ILE A 48 -27.30 1.25 -5.81
C ILE A 48 -26.33 0.08 -6.03
N GLU A 49 -26.72 -0.94 -6.79
CA GLU A 49 -25.84 -2.08 -7.12
C GLU A 49 -24.58 -1.62 -7.86
N ARG A 50 -24.71 -0.68 -8.80
CA ARG A 50 -23.57 -0.07 -9.48
C ARG A 50 -22.64 0.64 -8.49
N ALA A 51 -23.19 1.43 -7.56
CA ALA A 51 -22.40 2.12 -6.54
C ALA A 51 -21.71 1.13 -5.59
N LEU A 52 -22.40 0.06 -5.17
CA LEU A 52 -21.83 -1.02 -4.34
C LEU A 52 -20.71 -1.76 -5.06
N LYS A 53 -20.84 -2.03 -6.37
CA LYS A 53 -19.77 -2.64 -7.17
C LYS A 53 -18.51 -1.77 -7.20
N LEU A 54 -18.67 -0.45 -7.40
CA LEU A 54 -17.56 0.51 -7.31
C LEU A 54 -16.98 0.55 -5.90
N GLY A 55 -17.83 0.48 -4.87
CA GLY A 55 -17.41 0.47 -3.47
C GLY A 55 -16.54 -0.73 -3.12
N ARG A 56 -16.95 -1.94 -3.53
CA ARG A 56 -16.17 -3.17 -3.37
C ARG A 56 -14.85 -3.13 -4.15
N GLY A 57 -14.86 -2.52 -5.34
CA GLY A 57 -13.64 -2.26 -6.12
C GLY A 57 -12.68 -1.32 -5.40
N ALA A 58 -13.18 -0.20 -4.87
CA ALA A 58 -12.40 0.75 -4.10
C ALA A 58 -11.82 0.11 -2.83
N LEU A 59 -12.60 -0.68 -2.08
CA LEU A 59 -12.14 -1.42 -0.91
C LEU A 59 -11.01 -2.41 -1.26
N ALA A 60 -11.13 -3.13 -2.38
CA ALA A 60 -10.08 -4.05 -2.82
C ALA A 60 -8.77 -3.31 -3.17
N VAL A 61 -8.88 -2.16 -3.83
CA VAL A 61 -7.73 -1.30 -4.17
C VAL A 61 -7.09 -0.69 -2.91
N GLU A 62 -7.90 -0.25 -1.94
CA GLU A 62 -7.42 0.24 -0.66
C GLU A 62 -6.72 -0.84 0.16
N LEU A 63 -7.29 -2.05 0.20
CA LEU A 63 -6.67 -3.19 0.87
C LEU A 63 -5.31 -3.52 0.21
N ALA A 64 -5.25 -3.57 -1.12
CA ALA A 64 -4.01 -3.80 -1.85
C ALA A 64 -2.99 -2.70 -1.55
N TYR A 65 -3.40 -1.43 -1.59
CA TYR A 65 -2.53 -0.29 -1.25
C TYR A 65 -2.01 -0.36 0.18
N ASN A 66 -2.85 -0.66 1.16
CA ASN A 66 -2.44 -0.78 2.56
C ASN A 66 -1.52 -2.00 2.77
N GLN A 67 -1.80 -3.13 2.12
CA GLN A 67 -0.90 -4.29 2.12
C GLN A 67 0.46 -3.97 1.47
N HIS A 68 0.50 -3.11 0.46
CA HIS A 68 1.75 -2.61 -0.13
C HIS A 68 2.46 -1.55 0.72
N LYS A 69 1.71 -0.75 1.48
CA LYS A 69 2.23 0.30 2.36
C LYS A 69 2.80 -0.28 3.66
N GLU A 70 2.07 -1.20 4.30
CA GLU A 70 2.47 -1.92 5.51
C GLU A 70 3.44 -3.06 5.19
N GLY A 71 3.22 -3.73 4.07
CA GLY A 71 4.17 -4.65 3.50
C GLY A 71 5.26 -3.88 2.76
N VAL A 72 6.30 -3.47 3.49
CA VAL A 72 7.62 -3.18 2.92
C VAL A 72 7.92 -4.28 1.91
N SER A 73 7.72 -3.96 0.62
CA SER A 73 7.89 -4.78 -0.57
C SER A 73 8.51 -6.14 -0.28
N LYS A 74 7.78 -7.25 -0.30
CA LYS A 74 8.43 -8.58 -0.19
C LYS A 74 9.54 -8.75 -1.25
N ALA A 75 9.40 -8.11 -2.42
CA ALA A 75 10.38 -8.09 -3.51
C ALA A 75 11.66 -7.25 -3.23
N ARG A 76 11.67 -6.34 -2.25
CA ARG A 76 12.89 -5.61 -1.81
C ARG A 76 13.26 -5.87 -0.35
N GLY A 77 12.31 -6.28 0.48
CA GLY A 77 12.49 -6.60 1.89
C GLY A 77 13.34 -7.86 2.05
N GLU A 78 13.10 -8.90 1.24
CA GLU A 78 14.00 -10.05 1.17
C GLU A 78 15.38 -9.64 0.62
N ALA A 79 15.44 -8.76 -0.40
CA ALA A 79 16.71 -8.27 -0.94
C ALA A 79 17.55 -7.55 0.14
N VAL A 80 16.95 -6.67 0.95
CA VAL A 80 17.64 -5.97 2.05
C VAL A 80 18.09 -6.93 3.16
N VAL A 81 17.34 -8.00 3.41
CA VAL A 81 17.76 -9.04 4.37
C VAL A 81 18.93 -9.84 3.83
N ILE A 82 18.83 -10.30 2.57
CA ILE A 82 19.91 -11.01 1.86
C ILE A 82 21.17 -10.15 1.79
N ASP A 83 21.02 -8.86 1.49
CA ASP A 83 22.10 -7.87 1.43
C ASP A 83 22.86 -7.77 2.76
N ARG A 84 22.15 -7.55 3.88
CA ARG A 84 22.77 -7.47 5.21
C ARG A 84 23.50 -8.76 5.60
N GLU A 85 22.94 -9.92 5.23
CA GLU A 85 23.59 -11.20 5.47
C GLU A 85 24.88 -11.31 4.64
N LEU A 86 24.85 -10.91 3.36
CA LEU A 86 26.02 -10.90 2.49
C LEU A 86 27.09 -9.94 3.02
N ASP A 87 26.73 -8.74 3.47
CA ASP A 87 27.65 -7.79 4.08
C ASP A 87 28.36 -8.39 5.30
N GLN A 88 27.59 -9.05 6.18
CA GLN A 88 28.15 -9.72 7.35
C GLN A 88 29.09 -10.86 6.94
N MET A 89 28.69 -11.71 5.98
CA MET A 89 29.54 -12.79 5.48
C MET A 89 30.86 -12.26 4.91
N ILE A 90 30.84 -11.13 4.19
CA ILE A 90 32.06 -10.53 3.64
C ILE A 90 32.95 -9.97 4.77
N VAL A 91 32.37 -9.32 5.78
CA VAL A 91 33.10 -8.84 6.96
C VAL A 91 33.77 -10.00 7.70
N ASP A 92 33.02 -11.07 7.97
CA ASP A 92 33.50 -12.25 8.70
C ASP A 92 34.63 -12.97 7.93
N MET A 93 34.46 -13.15 6.62
CA MET A 93 35.51 -13.73 5.76
C MET A 93 36.78 -12.88 5.79
N ARG A 94 36.66 -11.54 5.66
CA ARG A 94 37.82 -10.64 5.72
C ARG A 94 38.54 -10.75 7.07
N ASP A 95 37.79 -10.72 8.16
CA ASP A 95 38.37 -10.73 9.50
C ASP A 95 39.07 -12.07 9.78
N PHE A 96 38.49 -13.19 9.32
CA PHE A 96 39.15 -14.48 9.37
C PHE A 96 40.45 -14.51 8.56
N VAL A 97 40.44 -14.03 7.31
CA VAL A 97 41.64 -13.91 6.46
C VAL A 97 42.71 -13.08 7.17
N ARG A 98 42.35 -11.91 7.72
CA ARG A 98 43.27 -11.04 8.46
C ARG A 98 43.89 -11.68 9.69
N ILE A 99 43.11 -12.45 10.44
CA ILE A 99 43.62 -13.21 11.58
C ILE A 99 44.68 -14.20 11.10
N ARG A 100 44.40 -14.94 10.02
CA ARG A 100 45.32 -15.93 9.45
C ARG A 100 46.61 -15.33 8.90
N THR A 101 46.57 -14.10 8.37
CA THR A 101 47.78 -13.37 7.96
C THR A 101 48.76 -13.14 9.12
N ARG A 102 48.28 -13.06 10.38
CA ARG A 102 49.10 -12.70 11.55
C ARG A 102 49.47 -13.86 12.47
N SER A 103 48.64 -14.90 12.53
CA SER A 103 48.75 -15.96 13.56
C SER A 103 48.93 -17.37 13.02
N ALA A 104 48.97 -17.55 11.69
CA ALA A 104 49.12 -18.85 11.07
C ALA A 104 50.57 -19.21 10.73
N GLN A 105 50.79 -20.47 10.33
CA GLN A 105 52.05 -20.93 9.73
C GLN A 105 52.33 -20.17 8.43
N VAL A 106 53.60 -20.05 8.04
CA VAL A 106 54.06 -19.21 6.92
C VAL A 106 53.24 -19.42 5.64
N GLU A 107 53.05 -20.68 5.22
CA GLU A 107 52.32 -21.00 3.99
C GLU A 107 50.84 -20.57 4.02
N VAL A 108 50.20 -20.65 5.19
CA VAL A 108 48.80 -20.22 5.39
C VAL A 108 48.72 -18.69 5.48
N ALA A 109 49.69 -18.05 6.12
CA ALA A 109 49.77 -16.60 6.21
C ALA A 109 49.99 -15.96 4.82
N GLU A 110 50.80 -16.58 3.96
CA GLU A 110 50.99 -16.14 2.57
C GLU A 110 49.74 -16.32 1.71
N ALA A 111 49.03 -17.44 1.86
CA ALA A 111 47.74 -17.66 1.21
C ALA A 111 46.70 -16.62 1.65
N ALA A 112 46.62 -16.33 2.94
CA ALA A 112 45.75 -15.30 3.49
C ALA A 112 46.10 -13.91 2.95
N ALA A 113 47.39 -13.56 2.87
CA ALA A 113 47.85 -12.30 2.32
C ALA A 113 47.48 -12.12 0.83
N ARG A 114 47.55 -13.19 0.03
CA ARG A 114 47.12 -13.15 -1.38
C ARG A 114 45.61 -12.87 -1.50
N ILE A 115 44.78 -13.56 -0.71
CA ILE A 115 43.34 -13.30 -0.67
C ILE A 115 43.06 -11.86 -0.20
N GLU A 116 43.71 -11.39 0.86
CA GLU A 116 43.53 -10.02 1.37
C GLU A 116 43.90 -8.97 0.32
N GLN A 117 45.02 -9.14 -0.39
CA GLN A 117 45.46 -8.20 -1.42
C GLN A 117 44.61 -8.23 -2.69
N LYS A 118 44.07 -9.38 -3.07
CA LYS A 118 43.28 -9.53 -4.30
C LYS A 118 41.81 -9.12 -4.09
N ILE A 119 41.21 -9.57 -2.99
CA ILE A 119 39.76 -9.40 -2.74
C ILE A 119 39.47 -8.20 -1.85
N PHE A 120 40.29 -7.95 -0.83
CA PHE A 120 39.98 -7.00 0.25
C PHE A 120 40.89 -5.76 0.25
N ARG A 121 41.52 -5.44 -0.88
CA ARG A 121 42.52 -4.36 -0.99
C ARG A 121 42.02 -3.00 -0.52
N GLN A 122 40.79 -2.67 -0.88
CA GLN A 122 40.13 -1.41 -0.53
C GLN A 122 39.32 -1.52 0.77
N GLY A 123 39.32 -2.70 1.39
CA GLY A 123 38.43 -3.03 2.49
C GLY A 123 37.02 -3.38 1.99
N VAL A 124 36.15 -3.70 2.94
CA VAL A 124 34.78 -4.20 2.68
C VAL A 124 33.75 -3.06 2.72
N VAL A 125 34.09 -1.96 3.37
CA VAL A 125 33.20 -0.78 3.54
C VAL A 125 32.82 -0.17 2.19
N ASP A 126 33.73 -0.21 1.22
CA ASP A 126 33.49 0.35 -0.10
C ASP A 126 32.50 -0.50 -0.92
N VAL A 127 32.41 -1.80 -0.64
CA VAL A 127 31.44 -2.72 -1.27
C VAL A 127 30.05 -2.55 -0.65
N ILE A 128 29.98 -2.49 0.69
CA ILE A 128 28.71 -2.34 1.45
C ILE A 128 27.96 -1.03 1.10
N ARG A 129 28.69 0.01 0.67
CA ARG A 129 28.09 1.32 0.37
C ARG A 129 27.56 1.46 -1.06
N LEU A 130 27.74 0.45 -1.89
CA LEU A 130 27.25 0.46 -3.26
C LEU A 130 25.72 0.35 -3.29
N ASN A 131 25.12 0.74 -4.42
CA ASN A 131 23.74 0.34 -4.66
C ASN A 131 23.68 -1.19 -4.91
N HIS A 132 22.51 -1.79 -4.76
CA HIS A 132 22.36 -3.25 -4.81
C HIS A 132 22.83 -3.86 -6.15
N GLU A 133 22.62 -3.16 -7.27
CA GLU A 133 23.02 -3.63 -8.60
C GLU A 133 24.55 -3.66 -8.76
N ASP A 134 25.23 -2.59 -8.34
CA ASP A 134 26.70 -2.49 -8.38
C ASP A 134 27.34 -3.44 -7.37
N GLN A 135 26.76 -3.56 -6.18
CA GLN A 135 27.18 -4.47 -5.12
C GLN A 135 27.10 -5.93 -5.55
N LEU A 136 25.99 -6.32 -6.19
CA LEU A 136 25.84 -7.66 -6.78
C LEU A 136 26.97 -7.93 -7.78
N GLY A 137 27.25 -6.98 -8.68
CA GLY A 137 28.34 -7.12 -9.66
C GLY A 137 29.71 -7.37 -9.00
N VAL A 138 30.01 -6.64 -7.93
CA VAL A 138 31.25 -6.83 -7.16
C VAL A 138 31.27 -8.19 -6.45
N MET A 139 30.18 -8.57 -5.78
CA MET A 139 30.09 -9.85 -5.06
C MET A 139 30.19 -11.06 -5.99
N GLU A 140 29.62 -10.98 -7.20
CA GLU A 140 29.78 -11.98 -8.24
C GLU A 140 31.23 -12.13 -8.68
N ALA A 141 31.92 -11.02 -8.93
CA ALA A 141 33.33 -11.01 -9.29
C ALA A 141 34.20 -11.62 -8.17
N MET A 142 33.93 -11.28 -6.91
CA MET A 142 34.60 -11.89 -5.75
C MET A 142 34.40 -13.41 -5.73
N GLY A 143 33.17 -13.88 -5.96
CA GLY A 143 32.85 -15.30 -6.03
C GLY A 143 33.61 -16.04 -7.14
N VAL A 144 33.81 -15.40 -8.30
CA VAL A 144 34.60 -15.93 -9.42
C VAL A 144 36.07 -16.06 -9.04
N GLU A 145 36.66 -15.02 -8.46
CA GLU A 145 38.08 -15.03 -8.04
C GLU A 145 38.34 -16.08 -6.95
N LEU A 146 37.46 -16.18 -5.95
CA LEU A 146 37.56 -17.14 -4.84
C LEU A 146 37.41 -18.60 -5.29
N LYS A 147 36.56 -18.87 -6.29
CA LYS A 147 36.38 -20.22 -6.86
C LYS A 147 37.33 -20.54 -8.01
N GLY A 148 38.01 -19.53 -8.55
CA GLY A 148 38.95 -19.64 -9.66
C GLY A 148 40.38 -19.56 -9.19
N GLU A 149 41.02 -18.41 -9.42
CA GLU A 149 42.46 -18.19 -9.19
C GLU A 149 42.87 -18.48 -7.73
N LEU A 150 42.00 -18.19 -6.76
CA LEU A 150 42.32 -18.29 -5.32
C LEU A 150 41.87 -19.62 -4.67
N ILE A 151 41.37 -20.60 -5.43
CA ILE A 151 40.76 -21.80 -4.83
C ILE A 151 41.70 -22.60 -3.94
N GLU A 152 42.99 -22.70 -4.31
CA GLU A 152 44.00 -23.38 -3.50
C GLU A 152 44.29 -22.63 -2.19
N ASP A 153 44.24 -21.30 -2.22
CA ASP A 153 44.42 -20.47 -1.03
C ASP A 153 43.19 -20.57 -0.12
N VAL A 154 41.97 -20.58 -0.69
CA VAL A 154 40.72 -20.83 0.06
C VAL A 154 40.77 -22.19 0.76
N ARG A 155 41.25 -23.24 0.08
CA ARG A 155 41.47 -24.57 0.64
C ARG A 155 42.44 -24.57 1.81
N ARG A 156 43.59 -23.89 1.66
CA ARG A 156 44.60 -23.77 2.73
C ARG A 156 44.09 -23.05 3.96
N LEU A 157 43.15 -22.12 3.80
CA LEU A 157 42.51 -21.40 4.90
C LEU A 157 41.33 -22.16 5.50
N GLY A 158 40.83 -23.21 4.84
CA GLY A 158 39.65 -23.96 5.25
C GLY A 158 38.34 -23.18 5.08
N LEU A 159 38.28 -22.26 4.10
CA LEU A 159 37.14 -21.36 3.85
C LEU A 159 36.16 -21.88 2.79
N GLU A 160 36.30 -23.13 2.35
CA GLU A 160 35.54 -23.67 1.22
C GLU A 160 34.02 -23.62 1.46
N THR A 161 33.59 -23.93 2.68
CA THR A 161 32.17 -23.95 3.07
C THR A 161 31.59 -22.53 3.05
N GLU A 162 32.33 -21.56 3.58
CA GLU A 162 31.95 -20.16 3.68
C GLU A 162 31.89 -19.53 2.28
N VAL A 163 32.85 -19.81 1.41
CA VAL A 163 32.87 -19.36 0.01
C VAL A 163 31.71 -19.98 -0.77
N GLU A 164 31.39 -21.25 -0.54
CA GLU A 164 30.25 -21.89 -1.19
C GLU A 164 28.92 -21.30 -0.71
N ALA A 165 28.76 -21.05 0.59
CA ALA A 165 27.61 -20.37 1.15
C ALA A 165 27.45 -18.96 0.58
N PHE A 166 28.55 -18.20 0.51
CA PHE A 166 28.57 -16.84 -0.05
C PHE A 166 28.08 -16.83 -1.50
N VAL A 167 28.66 -17.68 -2.36
CA VAL A 167 28.27 -17.73 -3.78
C VAL A 167 26.82 -18.16 -3.98
N ARG A 168 26.31 -19.08 -3.15
CA ARG A 168 24.87 -19.44 -3.15
C ARG A 168 24.02 -18.23 -2.79
N ARG A 169 24.38 -17.51 -1.74
CA ARG A 169 23.61 -16.35 -1.27
C ARG A 169 23.63 -15.17 -2.25
N VAL A 170 24.74 -14.96 -2.96
CA VAL A 170 24.83 -14.00 -4.08
C VAL A 170 23.88 -14.38 -5.22
N ALA A 171 23.70 -15.67 -5.50
CA ALA A 171 22.75 -16.13 -6.52
C ALA A 171 21.28 -15.92 -6.08
N ASP A 172 20.97 -16.09 -4.79
CA ASP A 172 19.66 -15.74 -4.24
C ASP A 172 19.41 -14.24 -4.36
N PHE A 173 20.39 -13.41 -4.03
CA PHE A 173 20.30 -11.96 -4.15
C PHE A 173 20.01 -11.50 -5.57
N ARG A 174 20.71 -12.08 -6.56
CA ARG A 174 20.44 -11.86 -7.98
C ARG A 174 19.01 -12.24 -8.36
N THR A 175 18.52 -13.37 -7.86
CA THR A 175 17.16 -13.84 -8.14
C THR A 175 16.14 -12.87 -7.58
N GLU A 176 16.37 -12.36 -6.37
CA GLU A 176 15.49 -11.38 -5.72
C GLU A 176 15.48 -10.04 -6.46
N LEU A 177 16.64 -9.51 -6.83
CA LEU A 177 16.73 -8.27 -7.60
C LEU A 177 16.07 -8.37 -9.00
N ARG A 178 15.93 -9.58 -9.54
CA ARG A 178 15.26 -9.85 -10.81
C ARG A 178 13.75 -10.09 -10.69
N ARG A 179 13.21 -10.28 -9.48
CA ARG A 179 11.75 -10.36 -9.31
C ARG A 179 11.14 -9.01 -9.72
N GLU A 180 10.25 -9.04 -10.71
CA GLU A 180 9.65 -7.83 -11.27
C GLU A 180 9.04 -6.98 -10.15
N LYS A 181 9.26 -5.66 -10.22
CA LYS A 181 8.47 -4.70 -9.44
C LYS A 181 7.02 -4.92 -9.83
N HIS A 182 6.23 -5.57 -8.98
CA HIS A 182 4.78 -5.50 -9.12
C HIS A 182 4.39 -4.03 -9.21
N GLU A 183 3.58 -3.70 -10.22
CA GLU A 183 3.08 -2.37 -10.46
C GLU A 183 2.48 -1.85 -9.15
N VAL A 184 3.18 -0.92 -8.51
CA VAL A 184 2.82 -0.43 -7.19
C VAL A 184 1.53 0.36 -7.38
N MET A 185 0.44 -0.12 -6.76
CA MET A 185 -0.81 0.62 -6.74
C MET A 185 -0.54 2.01 -6.16
N SER A 186 -0.75 3.06 -6.95
CA SER A 186 -0.46 4.42 -6.52
C SER A 186 -1.61 4.98 -5.66
N TRP A 187 -1.31 5.94 -4.80
CA TRP A 187 -2.34 6.65 -4.05
C TRP A 187 -3.35 7.36 -4.98
N ASP A 188 -2.90 7.82 -6.14
CA ASP A 188 -3.78 8.43 -7.15
C ASP A 188 -4.81 7.44 -7.70
N GLN A 189 -4.45 6.16 -7.85
CA GLN A 189 -5.39 5.11 -8.24
C GLN A 189 -6.43 4.85 -7.14
N VAL A 190 -6.02 4.87 -5.87
CA VAL A 190 -6.94 4.78 -4.73
C VAL A 190 -7.91 5.97 -4.72
N GLN A 191 -7.40 7.19 -4.88
CA GLN A 191 -8.23 8.40 -4.92
C GLN A 191 -9.19 8.41 -6.11
N ALA A 192 -8.75 7.94 -7.28
CA ALA A 192 -9.61 7.85 -8.46
C ALA A 192 -10.79 6.90 -8.23
N GLN A 193 -10.57 5.74 -7.60
CA GLN A 193 -11.65 4.80 -7.29
C GLN A 193 -12.60 5.35 -6.21
N ARG A 194 -12.07 6.02 -5.18
CA ARG A 194 -12.89 6.72 -4.18
C ARG A 194 -13.77 7.79 -4.83
N GLU A 195 -13.23 8.53 -5.79
CA GLU A 195 -13.99 9.55 -6.49
C GLU A 195 -15.14 8.97 -7.32
N GLU A 196 -14.89 7.89 -8.06
CA GLU A 196 -15.93 7.23 -8.84
C GLU A 196 -17.06 6.68 -7.95
N LEU A 197 -16.70 6.12 -6.79
CA LEU A 197 -17.66 5.69 -5.78
C LEU A 197 -18.47 6.88 -5.21
N HIS A 198 -17.80 7.98 -4.90
CA HIS A 198 -18.44 9.17 -4.36
C HIS A 198 -19.47 9.74 -5.34
N GLU A 199 -19.11 9.89 -6.62
CA GLU A 199 -20.02 10.33 -7.68
C GLU A 199 -21.21 9.38 -7.84
N ALA A 200 -20.97 8.06 -7.83
CA ALA A 200 -22.05 7.08 -7.93
C ALA A 200 -23.03 7.14 -6.74
N THR A 201 -22.52 7.43 -5.54
CA THR A 201 -23.33 7.63 -4.33
C THR A 201 -24.14 8.92 -4.40
N CYS A 202 -23.55 10.01 -4.89
CA CYS A 202 -24.27 11.27 -5.11
C CYS A 202 -25.44 11.07 -6.08
N MET A 203 -25.24 10.27 -7.14
CA MET A 203 -26.31 9.93 -8.07
C MET A 203 -27.44 9.12 -7.41
N VAL A 204 -27.13 8.16 -6.53
CA VAL A 204 -28.16 7.45 -5.73
C VAL A 204 -28.98 8.45 -4.92
N LEU A 205 -28.32 9.40 -4.25
CA LEU A 205 -28.99 10.42 -3.45
C LEU A 205 -29.91 11.29 -4.31
N ILE A 206 -29.44 11.77 -5.46
CA ILE A 206 -30.25 12.57 -6.38
C ILE A 206 -31.48 11.79 -6.87
N MET A 207 -31.32 10.52 -7.23
CA MET A 207 -32.45 9.70 -7.68
C MET A 207 -33.49 9.55 -6.56
N ILE A 208 -33.07 9.31 -5.32
CA ILE A 208 -33.98 9.23 -4.18
C ILE A 208 -34.70 10.57 -3.99
N LEU A 209 -34.00 11.71 -4.06
CA LEU A 209 -34.64 13.03 -3.97
C LEU A 209 -35.65 13.26 -5.11
N ALA A 210 -35.34 12.81 -6.32
CA ALA A 210 -36.19 12.97 -7.50
C ALA A 210 -37.46 12.09 -7.45
N ASP A 211 -37.40 10.93 -6.79
CA ASP A 211 -38.55 10.06 -6.58
C ASP A 211 -39.56 10.59 -5.55
N PHE A 212 -39.15 11.58 -4.73
CA PHE A 212 -40.00 12.27 -3.75
C PHE A 212 -39.94 13.80 -3.95
N PRO A 213 -40.48 14.33 -5.07
CA PRO A 213 -40.32 15.73 -5.44
C PRO A 213 -41.24 16.69 -4.66
N ASP A 214 -42.33 16.20 -4.08
CA ASP A 214 -43.26 17.01 -3.29
C ASP A 214 -42.67 17.29 -1.90
N LEU A 215 -42.48 18.57 -1.59
CA LEU A 215 -41.90 19.05 -0.34
C LEU A 215 -42.96 19.46 0.70
N GLU A 216 -44.25 19.35 0.36
CA GLU A 216 -45.37 19.62 1.26
C GLU A 216 -46.04 18.31 1.73
N ASP A 217 -45.82 17.21 1.02
CA ASP A 217 -46.27 15.87 1.41
C ASP A 217 -45.40 15.29 2.55
N GLY A 218 -45.97 15.27 3.75
CA GLY A 218 -45.34 14.72 4.95
C GLY A 218 -44.94 13.25 4.82
N GLU A 219 -45.74 12.41 4.15
CA GLU A 219 -45.43 10.99 3.98
C GLU A 219 -44.26 10.79 3.02
N ALA A 220 -44.20 11.57 1.93
CA ALA A 220 -43.09 11.57 0.99
C ALA A 220 -41.78 12.03 1.66
N ILE A 221 -41.85 13.07 2.49
CA ILE A 221 -40.71 13.54 3.28
C ILE A 221 -40.23 12.44 4.23
N GLU A 222 -41.12 11.85 5.02
CA GLU A 222 -40.76 10.78 5.97
C GLU A 222 -40.14 9.57 5.27
N ALA A 223 -40.69 9.14 4.13
CA ALA A 223 -40.14 8.03 3.34
C ALA A 223 -38.72 8.33 2.83
N ARG A 224 -38.50 9.53 2.29
CA ARG A 224 -37.18 9.98 1.81
C ARG A 224 -36.16 10.06 2.94
N GLU A 225 -36.55 10.64 4.08
CA GLU A 225 -35.73 10.74 5.28
C GLU A 225 -35.36 9.37 5.83
N TYR A 226 -36.34 8.46 5.87
CA TYR A 226 -36.13 7.07 6.25
C TYR A 226 -35.12 6.39 5.34
N ILE A 227 -35.26 6.49 4.01
CA ILE A 227 -34.34 5.84 3.07
C ILE A 227 -32.92 6.43 3.22
N LEU A 228 -32.77 7.75 3.29
CA LEU A 228 -31.46 8.42 3.31
C LEU A 228 -30.76 8.40 4.68
N ALA A 229 -31.45 8.04 5.75
CA ALA A 229 -30.91 8.09 7.11
C ALA A 229 -29.54 7.40 7.28
N PRO A 230 -29.28 6.18 6.71
CA PRO A 230 -27.99 5.50 6.87
C PRO A 230 -26.81 6.33 6.33
N LEU A 231 -26.97 6.94 5.16
CA LEU A 231 -25.91 7.76 4.56
C LEU A 231 -25.69 9.06 5.36
N ARG A 232 -26.76 9.68 5.85
CA ARG A 232 -26.68 10.89 6.68
C ARG A 232 -26.04 10.63 8.04
N GLU A 233 -26.28 9.46 8.63
CA GLU A 233 -25.59 9.03 9.84
C GLU A 233 -24.08 8.95 9.61
N GLN A 234 -23.65 8.32 8.51
CA GLN A 234 -22.22 8.23 8.17
C GLN A 234 -21.60 9.61 7.94
N GLN A 235 -22.30 10.53 7.26
CA GLN A 235 -21.83 11.90 7.10
C GLN A 235 -21.69 12.65 8.42
N THR A 236 -22.65 12.45 9.32
CA THR A 236 -22.63 13.08 10.65
C THR A 236 -21.41 12.60 11.43
N ARG A 237 -21.10 11.30 11.39
CA ARG A 237 -19.89 10.73 12.02
C ARG A 237 -18.60 11.33 11.44
N VAL A 238 -18.51 11.45 10.11
CA VAL A 238 -17.36 12.10 9.45
C VAL A 238 -17.22 13.56 9.86
N TYR A 239 -18.33 14.31 9.84
CA TYR A 239 -18.35 15.72 10.26
C TYR A 239 -17.93 15.88 11.73
N GLU A 240 -18.41 15.03 12.63
CA GLU A 240 -18.00 15.07 14.03
C GLU A 240 -16.51 14.78 14.23
N ALA A 241 -15.98 13.81 13.47
CA ALA A 241 -14.55 13.47 13.52
C ALA A 241 -13.68 14.64 13.03
N GLN A 242 -14.05 15.25 11.90
CA GLN A 242 -13.38 16.43 11.33
C GLN A 242 -13.46 17.63 12.29
N ARG A 243 -14.64 17.91 12.86
CA ARG A 243 -14.83 19.00 13.84
C ARG A 243 -13.94 18.81 15.08
N ARG A 244 -13.71 17.57 15.49
CA ARG A 244 -12.83 17.22 16.62
C ARG A 244 -11.34 17.12 16.22
N ARG A 245 -10.98 17.44 14.97
CA ARG A 245 -9.63 17.29 14.39
C ARG A 245 -9.04 15.90 14.61
N ARG A 246 -9.89 14.88 14.64
CA ARG A 246 -9.47 13.47 14.70
C ARG A 246 -9.29 12.96 13.28
N SER A 247 -8.38 12.00 13.09
CA SER A 247 -8.33 11.28 11.83
C SER A 247 -9.66 10.59 11.58
N VAL A 248 -10.20 10.77 10.38
CA VAL A 248 -11.46 10.14 9.98
C VAL A 248 -11.14 8.69 9.64
N GLY A 249 -11.42 7.80 10.57
CA GLY A 249 -11.41 6.36 10.34
C GLY A 249 -12.52 5.94 9.37
N ASP A 250 -12.21 5.00 8.49
CA ASP A 250 -13.25 4.34 7.68
C ASP A 250 -13.97 3.26 8.50
N VAL A 251 -15.05 2.72 7.95
CA VAL A 251 -15.89 1.70 8.60
C VAL A 251 -15.66 0.34 7.95
N ASP A 252 -15.70 -0.72 8.76
CA ASP A 252 -15.85 -2.06 8.23
C ASP A 252 -17.23 -2.22 7.56
N PRO A 253 -17.30 -2.51 6.25
CA PRO A 253 -18.56 -2.56 5.53
C PRO A 253 -19.49 -3.67 6.01
N ASP A 254 -18.96 -4.76 6.58
CA ASP A 254 -19.75 -5.91 7.00
C ASP A 254 -20.32 -5.72 8.42
N THR A 255 -19.60 -5.01 9.29
CA THR A 255 -19.97 -4.88 10.72
C THR A 255 -20.43 -3.47 11.12
N GLY A 256 -20.07 -2.43 10.36
CA GLY A 256 -20.33 -1.05 10.72
C GLY A 256 -19.36 -0.47 11.78
N GLU A 257 -18.34 -1.23 12.19
CA GLU A 257 -17.36 -0.83 13.21
C GLU A 257 -16.34 0.18 12.65
N GLU A 258 -16.03 1.22 13.43
CA GLU A 258 -15.04 2.22 13.01
C GLU A 258 -13.62 1.69 13.17
N ARG A 259 -12.83 1.79 12.11
CA ARG A 259 -11.39 1.51 12.14
C ARG A 259 -10.65 2.77 12.60
N ALA A 260 -9.55 2.62 13.35
CA ALA A 260 -8.73 3.76 13.73
C ALA A 260 -8.23 4.49 12.48
N GLY A 261 -8.43 5.80 12.38
CA GLY A 261 -7.99 6.57 11.22
C GLY A 261 -6.47 6.67 11.16
N GLU A 262 -5.85 5.98 10.22
CA GLU A 262 -4.41 6.11 9.95
C GLU A 262 -4.16 7.10 8.81
N GLY A 263 -4.17 8.40 9.13
CA GLY A 263 -3.52 9.42 8.27
C GLY A 263 -4.29 10.72 8.03
N ALA A 264 -3.52 11.81 8.15
CA ALA A 264 -3.72 13.22 7.79
C ALA A 264 -5.08 13.88 8.12
N VAL A 265 -5.00 14.94 8.94
CA VAL A 265 -6.02 15.98 9.00
C VAL A 265 -6.26 16.45 7.57
N VAL A 266 -7.44 16.19 7.03
CA VAL A 266 -7.88 16.83 5.78
C VAL A 266 -8.09 18.30 6.15
N GLU A 267 -7.09 19.13 5.88
CA GLU A 267 -7.34 20.56 5.77
C GLU A 267 -8.29 20.73 4.57
N GLU A 268 -9.58 20.95 4.84
CA GLU A 268 -10.46 21.51 3.83
C GLU A 268 -9.85 22.87 3.45
N GLU A 269 -9.27 22.97 2.25
CA GLU A 269 -9.16 24.26 1.56
C GLU A 269 -10.59 24.78 1.47
N SER A 270 -10.91 25.75 2.33
CA SER A 270 -12.19 26.42 2.35
C SER A 270 -12.28 27.35 1.13
N ASP A 271 -12.53 26.79 -0.04
CA ASP A 271 -12.96 27.57 -1.19
C ASP A 271 -14.47 27.77 -1.10
N SER A 272 -14.89 28.48 -0.06
CA SER A 272 -16.19 29.14 -0.04
C SER A 272 -15.99 30.45 -0.82
N PRO A 273 -16.55 30.62 -2.03
CA PRO A 273 -16.51 31.92 -2.67
C PRO A 273 -17.19 32.93 -1.74
N GLU A 274 -16.48 34.03 -1.46
CA GLU A 274 -17.01 35.13 -0.67
C GLU A 274 -18.37 35.57 -1.25
N PRO A 275 -19.38 35.85 -0.41
CA PRO A 275 -20.61 36.42 -0.91
C PRO A 275 -20.27 37.78 -1.53
N VAL A 276 -20.48 37.89 -2.84
CA VAL A 276 -20.43 39.18 -3.53
C VAL A 276 -21.57 40.03 -2.96
N LEU A 277 -21.24 40.85 -1.97
CA LEU A 277 -22.08 41.94 -1.50
C LEU A 277 -21.89 43.13 -2.45
N ALA A 278 -22.76 43.24 -3.46
CA ALA A 278 -23.37 44.46 -3.99
C ALA A 278 -24.13 44.16 -5.30
#